data_AF-A0A101NYN5-F1
#
_entry.id   AF-A0A101NYN5-F1
#
_cell.length_a   1.000
_cell.length_b   1.000
_cell.length_c   1.000
_cell.angle_alpha   90.00
_cell.angle_beta   90.00
_cell.angle_gamma   90.00
#
_symmetry.space_group_name_H-M   'P 1'
#
loop_
_entity.id
_entity.type
_entity.pdbx_description
1 polymer ?
#
loop_
_entity_poly.entity_id
_entity_poly.type
_entity_poly.pdbx_seq_one_letter_code
_entity_poly.pdbx_strand_id
1 'polypeptide(L)'
;MYVGTLSFDLLLGDVHSLKEKRSVVRPIVAELQRKYAVSAAEVDHMDLHRRAVIGLAMVSGDAAHLTDVLDRCERLVAGRPEVELLSVRRRFHGEDD
;
A
#
# COMPACT_ATOMS: atom_id res chain seq x y z
N MET A 1 -21.62 6.59 1.89
CA MET A 1 -20.35 6.55 1.13
C MET A 1 -19.28 6.10 2.10
N TYR A 2 -18.39 5.21 1.66
CA TYR A 2 -17.31 4.71 2.50
C TYR A 2 -15.95 5.02 1.88
N VAL A 3 -15.00 5.44 2.70
CA VAL A 3 -13.61 5.67 2.31
C VAL A 3 -12.72 4.75 3.14
N GLY A 4 -11.81 4.06 2.48
CA GLY A 4 -10.85 3.17 3.10
C GLY A 4 -9.43 3.55 2.72
N THR A 5 -8.52 3.54 3.69
CA THR A 5 -7.09 3.77 3.45
C THR A 5 -6.25 2.69 4.12
N LEU A 6 -5.13 2.34 3.47
CA LEU A 6 -4.07 1.52 4.03
C LEU A 6 -2.74 2.26 3.96
N SER A 7 -1.88 2.02 4.93
CA SER A 7 -0.47 2.40 4.92
C SER A 7 0.37 1.19 5.28
N PHE A 8 1.27 0.79 4.38
CA PHE A 8 2.21 -0.31 4.55
C PHE A 8 3.59 0.25 4.88
N ASP A 9 4.13 -0.06 6.05
CA ASP A 9 5.54 0.21 6.36
C ASP A 9 6.38 -0.99 5.93
N LEU A 10 7.34 -0.76 5.04
CA LEU A 10 8.11 -1.80 4.38
C LEU A 10 9.60 -1.64 4.70
N LEU A 11 10.24 -2.76 5.02
CA LEU A 11 11.69 -2.91 4.98
C LEU A 11 12.06 -3.59 3.66
N LEU A 12 12.91 -2.94 2.88
CA LEU A 12 13.43 -3.49 1.65
C LEU A 12 14.67 -4.34 1.97
N GLY A 13 14.91 -5.36 1.13
CA GLY A 13 16.09 -6.22 1.19
C GLY A 13 17.41 -5.46 0.95
N ASP A 14 18.29 -6.03 0.16
CA ASP A 14 19.62 -5.45 -0.10
C ASP A 14 19.54 -4.30 -1.10
N VAL A 15 19.24 -3.09 -0.59
CA VAL A 15 19.06 -1.86 -1.38
C VAL A 15 20.04 -0.79 -0.88
N HIS A 16 20.86 -0.26 -1.79
CA HIS A 16 21.94 0.68 -1.49
C HIS A 16 21.82 2.02 -2.21
N SER A 17 20.77 2.22 -3.01
CA SER A 17 20.50 3.50 -3.64
C SER A 17 19.01 3.81 -3.75
N LEU A 18 18.67 5.10 -3.82
CA LEU A 18 17.31 5.54 -4.11
C LEU A 18 16.79 5.05 -5.47
N LYS A 19 17.69 4.80 -6.43
CA LYS A 19 17.30 4.25 -7.75
C LYS A 19 16.86 2.80 -7.61
N GLU A 20 17.62 1.99 -6.88
CA GLU A 20 17.26 0.60 -6.59
C GLU A 20 15.97 0.51 -5.78
N LYS A 21 15.81 1.33 -4.73
CA LYS A 21 14.54 1.44 -3.99
C LYS A 21 13.35 1.66 -4.93
N ARG A 22 13.44 2.66 -5.82
CA ARG A 22 12.38 2.93 -6.80
C ARG A 22 12.09 1.75 -7.73
N SER A 23 13.09 0.91 -8.02
CA SER A 23 12.89 -0.30 -8.84
C SER A 23 12.06 -1.38 -8.12
N VAL A 24 12.09 -1.41 -6.79
CA VAL A 24 11.27 -2.30 -5.95
C VAL A 24 9.87 -1.71 -5.71
N VAL A 25 9.79 -0.43 -5.33
CA VAL A 25 8.53 0.21 -4.91
C VAL A 25 7.57 0.46 -6.08
N ARG A 26 8.06 0.92 -7.24
CA ARG A 26 7.18 1.29 -8.37
C ARG A 26 6.34 0.11 -8.89
N PRO A 27 6.88 -1.12 -9.05
CA PRO A 27 6.07 -2.28 -9.41
C PRO A 27 4.97 -2.61 -8.40
N ILE A 28 5.22 -2.43 -7.09
CA ILE A 28 4.21 -2.66 -6.04
C ILE A 28 3.04 -1.69 -6.23
N VAL A 29 3.35 -0.39 -6.32
CA VAL A 29 2.34 0.67 -6.52
C VAL A 29 1.56 0.45 -7.82
N ALA A 30 2.26 0.17 -8.93
CA ALA A 30 1.62 -0.04 -10.22
C ALA A 30 0.70 -1.28 -10.22
N GLU A 31 1.09 -2.37 -9.55
CA GLU A 31 0.25 -3.56 -9.46
C GLU A 31 -1.00 -3.32 -8.61
N LEU A 32 -0.89 -2.61 -7.48
CA LEU A 32 -2.03 -2.22 -6.66
C LEU A 32 -3.06 -1.43 -7.48
N GLN A 33 -2.61 -0.39 -8.17
CA GLN A 33 -3.47 0.45 -9.02
C GLN A 33 -4.13 -0.38 -10.14
N ARG A 34 -3.35 -1.22 -10.82
CA ARG A 34 -3.82 -2.02 -11.97
C ARG A 34 -4.82 -3.12 -11.58
N LYS A 35 -4.63 -3.79 -10.44
CA LYS A 35 -5.47 -4.92 -10.03
C LYS A 35 -6.74 -4.52 -9.30
N TYR A 36 -6.73 -3.41 -8.55
CA TYR A 36 -7.77 -3.11 -7.57
C TYR A 36 -8.46 -1.76 -7.74
N ALA A 37 -8.16 -1.01 -8.82
CA ALA A 37 -8.73 0.32 -9.07
C ALA A 37 -8.60 1.29 -7.88
N VAL A 38 -7.53 1.14 -7.09
CA VAL A 38 -7.21 2.00 -5.95
C VAL A 38 -6.26 3.12 -6.35
N SER A 39 -6.31 4.24 -5.63
CA SER A 39 -5.23 5.22 -5.67
C SER A 39 -4.11 4.74 -4.74
N ALA A 40 -2.88 4.63 -5.23
CA ALA A 40 -1.74 4.19 -4.42
C ALA A 40 -0.47 4.99 -4.75
N ALA A 41 0.40 5.21 -3.76
CA ALA A 41 1.67 5.92 -3.91
C ALA A 41 2.66 5.53 -2.81
N GLU A 42 3.95 5.80 -3.04
CA GLU A 42 4.91 5.93 -1.94
C GLU A 42 4.67 7.28 -1.25
N VAL A 43 4.48 7.29 0.06
CA VAL A 43 4.02 8.48 0.82
C VAL A 43 4.96 8.90 1.95
N ASP A 44 5.96 8.09 2.29
CA ASP A 44 6.95 8.41 3.34
C ASP A 44 8.28 7.68 3.13
N HIS A 45 9.31 8.09 3.87
CA HIS A 45 10.68 7.57 3.85
C HIS A 45 11.40 7.70 2.50
N MET A 46 11.03 8.65 1.66
CA MET A 46 11.56 8.80 0.28
C MET A 46 13.09 8.97 0.22
N ASP A 47 13.72 9.44 1.29
CA ASP A 47 15.16 9.66 1.46
C ASP A 47 15.91 8.44 2.04
N LEU A 48 15.20 7.45 2.56
CA LEU A 48 15.79 6.22 3.09
C LEU A 48 15.88 5.15 1.99
N HIS A 49 17.02 4.46 1.90
CA HIS A 49 17.23 3.41 0.89
C HIS A 49 16.40 2.14 1.15
N ARG A 50 16.33 1.72 2.42
CA ARG A 50 15.74 0.42 2.80
C ARG A 50 14.38 0.54 3.47
N ARG A 51 13.80 1.74 3.55
CA ARG A 51 12.47 1.96 4.12
C ARG A 51 11.57 2.61 3.11
N ALA A 52 10.31 2.21 3.07
CA ALA A 52 9.28 2.84 2.27
C ALA A 52 7.95 2.77 3.01
N VAL A 53 7.12 3.80 2.86
CA VAL A 53 5.69 3.66 3.17
C VAL A 53 4.89 3.75 1.89
N ILE A 54 4.09 2.73 1.62
CA ILE A 54 3.11 2.76 0.53
C ILE A 54 1.74 3.06 1.12
N GLY A 55 1.12 4.15 0.67
CA GLY A 55 -0.25 4.50 1.00
C GLY A 55 -1.18 4.11 -0.14
N LEU A 56 -2.41 3.68 0.20
CA LEU A 56 -3.51 3.60 -0.78
C LEU A 56 -4.83 4.09 -0.19
N ALA A 57 -5.73 4.49 -1.09
CA ALA A 57 -7.08 4.93 -0.79
C ALA A 57 -8.08 4.38 -1.81
N MET A 58 -9.29 4.08 -1.34
CA MET A 58 -10.43 3.64 -2.14
C MET A 58 -11.72 4.25 -1.60
N VAL A 59 -12.66 4.55 -2.50
CA VAL A 59 -14.03 4.95 -2.15
C VAL A 59 -15.00 3.89 -2.68
N SER A 60 -16.06 3.58 -1.93
CA SER A 60 -17.09 2.62 -2.32
C SER A 60 -18.47 3.04 -1.79
N GLY A 61 -19.53 2.65 -2.50
CA GLY A 61 -20.90 2.72 -1.99
C GLY A 61 -21.25 1.58 -1.03
N ASP A 62 -20.45 0.51 -1.02
CA ASP A 62 -20.64 -0.68 -0.18
C ASP A 62 -19.41 -0.92 0.70
N ALA A 63 -19.63 -1.02 2.01
CA ALA A 63 -18.60 -1.26 3.02
C ALA A 63 -18.01 -2.67 2.92
N ALA A 64 -18.81 -3.67 2.52
CA ALA A 64 -18.33 -5.04 2.35
C ALA A 64 -17.37 -5.13 1.16
N HIS A 65 -17.75 -4.55 0.01
CA HIS A 65 -16.86 -4.45 -1.14
C HIS A 65 -15.56 -3.68 -0.81
N LEU A 66 -15.64 -2.54 -0.12
CA LEU A 66 -14.46 -1.79 0.30
C LEU A 66 -13.54 -2.68 1.15
N THR A 67 -14.10 -3.41 2.10
CA THR A 67 -13.35 -4.29 2.99
C THR A 67 -12.65 -5.42 2.24
N ASP A 68 -13.35 -6.11 1.34
CA ASP A 68 -12.77 -7.18 0.52
C ASP A 68 -11.61 -6.67 -0.36
N VAL A 69 -11.74 -5.49 -0.96
CA VAL A 69 -10.67 -4.92 -1.78
C VAL A 69 -9.45 -4.55 -0.93
N LEU A 70 -9.65 -3.89 0.22
CA LEU A 70 -8.54 -3.55 1.13
C LEU A 70 -7.80 -4.81 1.60
N ASP A 71 -8.52 -5.87 1.98
CA ASP A 71 -7.92 -7.13 2.41
C ASP A 71 -7.10 -7.78 1.30
N ARG A 72 -7.56 -7.71 0.04
CA ARG A 72 -6.81 -8.22 -1.12
C ARG A 72 -5.56 -7.40 -1.40
N CYS A 73 -5.62 -6.07 -1.24
CA CYS A 73 -4.43 -5.23 -1.35
C CYS A 73 -3.40 -5.56 -0.27
N GLU A 74 -3.83 -5.75 0.97
CA GLU A 74 -2.95 -6.15 2.07
C GLU A 74 -2.27 -7.49 1.80
N ARG A 75 -3.03 -8.51 1.39
CA ARG A 75 -2.48 -9.82 1.01
C ARG A 75 -1.51 -9.73 -0.16
N LEU A 76 -1.76 -8.86 -1.14
CA LEU A 76 -0.85 -8.66 -2.28
C LEU A 76 0.51 -8.11 -1.81
N VAL A 77 0.51 -7.14 -0.89
CA VAL A 77 1.75 -6.55 -0.37
C VAL A 77 2.47 -7.52 0.56
N ALA A 78 1.75 -8.17 1.47
CA ALA A 78 2.30 -9.14 2.42
C ALA A 78 2.90 -10.39 1.73
N GLY A 79 2.42 -10.74 0.53
CA GLY A 79 2.90 -11.90 -0.23
C GLY A 79 4.16 -11.66 -1.05
N ARG A 80 4.80 -10.49 -0.97
CA ARG A 80 5.96 -10.15 -1.80
C ARG A 80 7.28 -10.53 -1.12
N PRO A 81 8.09 -11.42 -1.71
CA PRO A 81 9.35 -11.87 -1.10
C PRO A 81 10.46 -10.80 -1.07
N GLU A 82 10.39 -9.79 -1.94
CA GLU A 82 11.41 -8.74 -2.05
C GLU A 82 11.34 -7.66 -0.96
N VAL A 83 10.28 -7.67 -0.13
CA VAL A 83 10.06 -6.73 0.97
C VAL A 83 9.57 -7.46 2.20
N GLU A 84 9.90 -6.92 3.38
CA GLU A 84 9.32 -7.32 4.64
C GLU A 84 8.26 -6.29 5.06
N LEU A 85 7.05 -6.75 5.32
CA LEU A 85 5.96 -5.91 5.79
C LEU A 85 6.07 -5.73 7.32
N LEU A 86 6.51 -4.54 7.74
CA LEU A 86 6.74 -4.23 9.16
C LEU A 86 5.42 -3.93 9.88
N SER A 87 4.53 -3.17 9.24
CA SER A 87 3.21 -2.88 9.80
C SER A 87 2.21 -2.47 8.73
N VAL A 88 0.92 -2.66 9.04
CA VAL A 88 -0.20 -2.17 8.26
C VAL A 88 -1.05 -1.28 9.15
N ARG A 89 -1.35 -0.08 8.69
CA ARG A 89 -2.34 0.79 9.32
C ARG A 89 -3.54 0.93 8.41
N ARG A 90 -4.70 0.53 8.90
CA ARG A 90 -5.99 0.69 8.23
C ARG A 90 -6.79 1.81 8.86
N ARG A 91 -7.45 2.63 8.04
CA ARG A 91 -8.47 3.58 8.49
C ARG A 91 -9.69 3.45 7.60
N PHE A 92 -10.85 3.58 8.21
CA PHE A 92 -12.15 3.57 7.56
C PHE A 92 -12.86 4.88 7.91
N HIS A 93 -13.59 5.46 6.97
CA HIS A 93 -14.50 6.58 7.20
C HIS A 93 -15.85 6.21 6.58
N GLY A 94 -16.89 6.14 7.42
CA GLY A 94 -18.27 5.86 7.04
C GLY A 94 -19.13 7.12 6.89
N GLU A 95 -20.46 6.92 6.87
CA GLU A 95 -21.42 8.03 6.85
C GLU A 95 -21.60 8.71 8.21
N ASP A 96 -21.21 8.01 9.29
CA ASP A 96 -21.37 8.46 10.67
C ASP A 96 -20.07 9.04 11.30
N ASP A 97 -18.97 9.09 10.54
CA ASP A 97 -17.65 9.59 10.96
C ASP A 97 -17.44 11.09 10.65
#